data_AF-A0A376U021-F1
#
_entry.id   AF-A0A376U021-F1
#
_cell.length_a   1.000
_cell.length_b   1.000
_cell.length_c   1.000
_cell.angle_alpha   90.00
_cell.angle_beta   90.00
_cell.angle_gamma   90.00
#
_symmetry.space_group_name_H-M   'P 1'
#
loop_
_entity.id
_entity.type
_entity.pdbx_description
1 polymer ?
#
loop_
_entity_poly.entity_id
_entity_poly.type
_entity_poly.pdbx_seq_one_letter_code
_entity_poly.pdbx_strand_id
1 'polypeptide(L)'
;MDFKHLTQFKDIIELDKRPVKLDERETFNVSWGIDENYQVGAAISIASILENNKQNKFTFHIIADYLDKEYIELLSQLATKYQTVIKLYLIDSEPLKALPQSNIWPVSIIIVCFHLIIFLRDWIHYYILMLISSVRVH
;
A
#
# COMPACT_ATOMS: atom_id res chain seq x y z
N MET A 1 -18.87 -9.90 -15.98
CA MET A 1 -18.00 -9.86 -14.80
C MET A 1 -18.53 -8.77 -13.89
N ASP A 2 -18.99 -9.14 -12.70
CA ASP A 2 -19.45 -8.16 -11.71
C ASP A 2 -18.22 -7.63 -10.94
N PHE A 3 -17.85 -6.39 -11.21
CA PHE A 3 -16.64 -5.77 -10.65
C PHE A 3 -16.81 -5.37 -9.17
N LYS A 4 -18.00 -5.50 -8.59
CA LYS A 4 -18.25 -5.14 -7.19
C LYS A 4 -17.46 -6.00 -6.20
N HIS A 5 -17.23 -7.27 -6.53
CA HIS A 5 -16.43 -8.19 -5.71
C HIS A 5 -14.92 -7.90 -5.79
N LEU A 6 -14.46 -7.24 -6.86
CA LEU A 6 -13.06 -6.84 -7.04
C LEU A 6 -12.69 -5.60 -6.21
N THR A 7 -13.67 -4.88 -5.67
CA THR A 7 -13.48 -3.62 -4.93
C THR A 7 -13.61 -3.76 -3.41
N GLN A 8 -13.76 -4.98 -2.89
CA GLN A 8 -13.90 -5.21 -1.45
C GLN A 8 -12.56 -5.64 -0.85
N PHE A 9 -12.10 -4.88 0.13
CA PHE A 9 -10.99 -5.29 0.99
C PHE A 9 -11.47 -6.44 1.89
N LYS A 10 -10.69 -7.52 1.92
CA LYS A 10 -10.91 -8.67 2.80
C LYS A 10 -10.70 -8.28 4.26
N ASP A 11 -9.65 -7.50 4.51
CA ASP A 11 -9.33 -7.00 5.83
C ASP A 11 -8.59 -5.66 5.73
N ILE A 12 -8.72 -4.85 6.78
CA ILE A 12 -8.06 -3.54 6.88
C ILE A 12 -7.42 -3.45 8.25
N ILE A 13 -6.08 -3.42 8.27
CA ILE A 13 -5.30 -3.30 9.51
C ILE A 13 -4.75 -1.88 9.58
N GLU A 14 -5.17 -1.13 10.59
CA GLU A 14 -4.70 0.24 10.82
C GLU A 14 -3.66 0.26 11.95
N LEU A 15 -2.41 0.58 11.58
CA LEU A 15 -1.30 0.77 12.52
C LEU A 15 -1.12 2.26 12.79
N ASP A 16 -2.01 2.84 13.59
CA ASP A 16 -1.91 4.24 14.03
C ASP A 16 -1.15 4.37 15.34
N LYS A 17 0.02 5.01 15.26
CA LYS A 17 0.90 5.32 16.38
C LYS A 17 1.16 6.82 16.49
N ARG A 18 0.35 7.65 15.84
CA ARG A 18 0.42 9.12 15.97
C ARG A 18 -0.10 9.55 17.35
N PRO A 19 0.50 10.59 17.95
CA PRO A 19 0.00 11.14 19.22
C PRO A 19 -1.35 11.86 19.05
N VAL A 20 -1.63 12.38 17.86
CA VAL A 20 -2.88 13.08 17.50
C VAL A 20 -3.42 12.47 16.22
N LYS A 21 -4.69 12.08 16.23
CA LYS A 21 -5.39 11.66 15.01
C LYS A 21 -5.58 12.89 14.11
N LEU A 22 -5.05 12.80 12.90
CA LEU A 22 -5.19 13.80 11.85
C LEU A 22 -6.12 13.24 10.78
N ASP A 23 -6.88 14.11 10.12
CA ASP A 23 -7.63 13.71 8.94
C ASP A 23 -6.65 13.35 7.81
N GLU A 24 -7.02 12.38 6.98
CA GLU A 24 -6.19 11.97 5.85
C GLU A 24 -5.94 13.14 4.87
N ARG A 25 -6.84 14.14 4.81
CA ARG A 25 -6.69 15.36 3.99
C ARG A 25 -5.60 16.30 4.49
N GLU A 26 -5.22 16.16 5.75
CA GLU A 26 -4.19 16.99 6.39
C GLU A 26 -2.81 16.31 6.35
N THR A 27 -2.71 15.14 5.72
CA THR A 27 -1.48 14.37 5.62
C THR A 27 -1.13 14.01 4.19
N PHE A 28 0.15 13.79 3.94
CA PHE A 28 0.63 13.27 2.66
C PHE A 28 0.35 11.77 2.59
N ASN A 29 -0.56 11.40 1.69
CA ASN A 29 -0.94 10.00 1.49
C ASN A 29 0.01 9.36 0.48
N VAL A 30 0.68 8.28 0.89
CA VAL A 30 1.59 7.53 0.02
C VAL A 30 1.16 6.08 0.04
N SER A 31 1.05 5.50 -1.15
CA SER A 31 0.48 4.18 -1.32
C SER A 31 1.38 3.24 -2.11
N TRP A 32 1.32 1.96 -1.78
CA TRP A 32 1.99 0.88 -2.50
C TRP A 32 1.01 -0.26 -2.76
N GLY A 33 1.05 -0.80 -3.98
CA GLY A 33 0.54 -2.12 -4.30
C GLY A 33 1.72 -3.09 -4.33
N ILE A 34 1.75 -4.08 -3.44
CA ILE A 34 2.86 -5.02 -3.32
C ILE A 34 2.38 -6.47 -3.39
N ASP A 35 3.29 -7.35 -3.80
CA ASP A 35 3.19 -8.79 -3.61
C ASP A 35 4.18 -9.27 -2.53
N GLU A 36 4.14 -10.55 -2.20
CA GLU A 36 4.98 -11.19 -1.18
C GLU A 36 6.47 -10.81 -1.29
N ASN A 37 7.01 -10.68 -2.50
CA ASN A 37 8.43 -10.42 -2.74
C ASN A 37 8.83 -8.95 -2.52
N TYR A 38 7.86 -8.02 -2.51
CA TYR A 38 8.12 -6.57 -2.43
C TYR A 38 7.83 -5.96 -1.06
N GLN A 39 7.43 -6.77 -0.08
CA GLN A 39 7.20 -6.35 1.30
C GLN A 39 8.39 -5.57 1.88
N VAL A 40 9.58 -6.18 1.85
CA VAL A 40 10.81 -5.55 2.38
C VAL A 40 11.13 -4.25 1.64
N GLY A 41 11.00 -4.23 0.31
CA GLY A 41 11.24 -3.05 -0.51
C GLY A 41 10.33 -1.87 -0.12
N ALA A 42 9.04 -2.13 0.13
CA ALA A 42 8.11 -1.12 0.60
C ALA A 42 8.46 -0.59 1.99
N ALA A 43 8.84 -1.46 2.94
CA ALA A 43 9.26 -1.01 4.27
C ALA A 43 10.51 -0.12 4.22
N ILE A 44 11.50 -0.46 3.40
CA ILE A 44 12.71 0.37 3.20
C ILE A 44 12.33 1.74 2.62
N SER A 45 11.42 1.77 1.64
CA SER A 45 10.95 3.03 1.04
C SER A 45 10.22 3.91 2.07
N ILE A 46 9.30 3.33 2.86
CA ILE A 46 8.61 4.04 3.95
C ILE A 46 9.62 4.62 4.94
N ALA A 47 10.59 3.83 5.39
CA ALA A 47 11.62 4.27 6.32
C ALA A 47 12.45 5.42 5.74
N SER A 48 12.82 5.36 4.46
CA SER A 48 13.56 6.43 3.77
C SER A 48 12.76 7.72 3.69
N ILE A 49 11.47 7.65 3.34
CA ILE A 49 10.58 8.83 3.29
C ILE A 49 10.49 9.46 4.69
N LEU A 50 10.26 8.65 5.72
CA LEU A 50 10.15 9.11 7.11
C LEU A 50 11.45 9.72 7.64
N GLU A 51 12.60 9.13 7.35
CA GLU A 51 13.90 9.66 7.78
C GLU A 51 14.24 11.00 7.12
N ASN A 52 13.90 11.17 5.84
CA ASN A 52 14.23 12.40 5.11
C ASN A 52 13.19 13.52 5.28
N ASN A 53 11.98 13.22 5.76
CA ASN A 53 10.87 14.17 5.83
C ASN A 53 10.22 14.23 7.23
N LYS A 54 11.03 14.31 8.28
CA LYS A 54 10.57 14.24 9.69
C LYS A 54 9.55 15.33 10.09
N GLN A 55 9.57 16.47 9.41
CA GLN A 55 8.63 17.58 9.66
C GLN A 55 7.25 17.36 9.01
N ASN A 56 7.14 16.47 8.02
CA ASN A 56 5.90 16.24 7.29
C ASN A 56 5.08 15.11 7.94
N LYS A 57 3.76 15.21 7.84
CA LYS A 57 2.84 14.18 8.32
C LYS A 57 2.44 13.29 7.15
N PHE A 58 2.77 12.00 7.25
CA PHE A 58 2.42 11.01 6.24
C PHE A 58 1.38 10.03 6.76
N THR A 59 0.57 9.53 5.83
CA THR A 59 -0.29 8.38 5.98
C THR A 59 0.08 7.39 4.89
N PHE A 60 0.51 6.20 5.28
CA PHE A 60 0.97 5.18 4.36
C PHE A 60 -0.13 4.15 4.13
N HIS A 61 -0.29 3.70 2.89
CA HIS A 61 -1.32 2.76 2.47
C HIS A 61 -0.67 1.60 1.71
N ILE A 62 -0.75 0.38 2.22
CA ILE A 62 -0.18 -0.80 1.58
C ILE A 62 -1.33 -1.71 1.19
N ILE A 63 -1.41 -2.07 -0.08
CA ILE A 63 -2.40 -2.99 -0.62
C ILE A 63 -1.68 -4.24 -1.08
N ALA A 64 -2.11 -5.39 -0.56
CA ALA A 64 -1.49 -6.67 -0.88
C ALA A 64 -2.53 -7.80 -0.77
N ASP A 65 -2.31 -8.90 -1.48
CA ASP A 65 -3.11 -10.11 -1.31
C ASP A 65 -2.58 -11.02 -0.18
N TYR A 66 -1.34 -10.80 0.21
CA TYR A 66 -0.66 -11.53 1.27
C TYR A 66 0.34 -10.62 2.01
N LEU A 67 0.42 -10.76 3.33
CA LEU A 67 1.38 -10.05 4.19
C LEU A 67 1.86 -11.00 5.28
N ASP A 68 3.17 -11.08 5.48
CA ASP A 68 3.76 -11.88 6.53
C ASP A 68 3.53 -11.26 7.91
N LYS A 69 3.44 -12.09 8.95
CA LYS A 69 3.25 -11.60 10.33
C LYS A 69 4.47 -10.79 10.78
N GLU A 70 5.65 -11.26 10.44
CA GLU A 70 6.93 -10.61 10.71
C GLU A 70 6.99 -9.23 10.03
N TYR A 71 6.41 -9.12 8.83
CA TYR A 71 6.33 -7.87 8.11
C TYR A 71 5.36 -6.88 8.76
N ILE A 72 4.19 -7.34 9.19
CA ILE A 72 3.23 -6.51 9.94
C ILE A 72 3.86 -6.00 11.24
N GLU A 73 4.60 -6.86 11.94
CA GLU A 73 5.32 -6.48 13.16
C GLU A 73 6.41 -5.44 12.87
N LEU A 74 7.19 -5.62 11.81
CA LEU A 74 8.18 -4.65 11.35
C LEU A 74 7.54 -3.28 11.06
N LEU A 75 6.40 -3.26 10.36
CA LEU A 75 5.67 -2.03 10.08
C LEU A 75 5.10 -1.39 11.35
N SER A 76 4.65 -2.18 12.32
CA SER A 76 4.19 -1.68 13.62
C SER A 76 5.33 -1.01 14.40
N GLN A 77 6.54 -1.58 14.37
CA GLN A 77 7.73 -0.99 14.96
C GLN A 77 8.11 0.32 14.25
N LEU A 78 8.07 0.35 12.91
CA LEU A 78 8.30 1.57 12.12
C LEU A 78 7.26 2.65 12.45
N ALA A 79 5.97 2.31 12.48
CA ALA A 79 4.89 3.23 12.83
C ALA A 79 5.11 3.84 14.22
N THR A 80 5.53 3.02 15.18
CA THR A 80 5.83 3.46 16.55
C THR A 80 7.05 4.38 16.61
N LYS A 81 8.14 4.00 15.93
CA LYS A 81 9.41 4.75 15.91
C LYS A 81 9.24 6.16 15.34
N TYR A 82 8.48 6.29 14.25
CA TYR A 82 8.29 7.57 13.55
C TYR A 82 6.97 8.27 13.88
N GLN A 83 6.18 7.71 14.81
CA GLN A 83 4.87 8.23 15.19
C GLN A 83 4.01 8.54 13.95
N THR A 84 3.82 7.52 13.10
CA THR A 84 3.10 7.64 11.82
C THR A 84 1.95 6.63 11.74
N VAL A 85 1.23 6.66 10.62
CA VAL A 85 0.14 5.72 10.30
C VAL A 85 0.51 4.90 9.09
N ILE A 86 0.30 3.59 9.22
CA ILE A 86 0.39 2.65 8.12
C ILE A 86 -0.91 1.84 8.08
N LYS A 87 -1.65 1.93 6.98
CA LYS A 87 -2.89 1.19 6.72
C LYS A 87 -2.60 0.07 5.75
N LEU A 88 -2.93 -1.15 6.15
CA LEU A 88 -2.77 -2.35 5.36
C LEU A 88 -4.14 -2.78 4.85
N TYR A 89 -4.27 -2.94 3.55
CA TYR A 89 -5.49 -3.37 2.89
C TYR A 89 -5.23 -4.73 2.27
N LEU A 90 -5.80 -5.77 2.87
CA LEU A 90 -5.74 -7.12 2.32
C LEU A 90 -6.84 -7.27 1.28
N ILE A 91 -6.46 -7.70 0.08
CA ILE A 91 -7.39 -8.00 -1.01
C ILE A 91 -7.41 -9.49 -1.30
N ASP A 92 -8.49 -9.98 -1.88
CA ASP A 92 -8.52 -11.33 -2.43
C ASP A 92 -7.88 -11.34 -3.83
N SER A 93 -6.88 -12.20 -4.05
CA SER A 93 -6.26 -12.35 -5.37
C SER A 93 -6.99 -13.36 -6.27
N GLU A 94 -7.93 -14.16 -5.76
CA GLU A 94 -8.70 -15.08 -6.62
C GLU A 94 -9.46 -14.36 -7.74
N PRO A 95 -10.20 -13.27 -7.48
CA PRO A 95 -10.88 -12.52 -8.53
C PRO A 95 -9.91 -11.85 -9.52
N LEU A 96 -8.69 -11.51 -9.06
CA LEU A 96 -7.65 -10.89 -9.89
C LEU A 96 -6.98 -11.89 -10.83
N LYS A 97 -6.89 -13.17 -10.44
CA LYS A 97 -6.39 -14.26 -11.31
C LYS A 97 -7.33 -14.57 -12.48
N ALA A 98 -8.62 -14.22 -12.35
CA ALA A 98 -9.60 -14.37 -13.43
C ALA A 98 -9.51 -13.28 -14.50
N LEU A 99 -8.74 -12.21 -14.24
CA LEU A 99 -8.40 -11.20 -15.26
C LEU A 99 -7.34 -11.79 -16.20
N PRO A 100 -7.26 -11.33 -17.46
CA PRO A 100 -6.30 -11.86 -18.42
C PRO A 100 -4.85 -11.60 -17.94
N GLN A 101 -4.27 -12.59 -17.27
CA GLN A 101 -2.86 -12.63 -16.90
C GLN A 101 -2.04 -12.98 -18.14
N SER A 102 -1.76 -12.00 -18.99
CA SER A 102 -0.66 -12.17 -19.93
C SER A 102 0.66 -12.03 -19.16
N ASN A 103 1.70 -12.76 -19.56
CA ASN A 103 3.07 -12.72 -18.99
C ASN A 103 3.72 -11.31 -18.91
N ILE A 104 3.00 -10.27 -19.33
CA ILE A 104 3.42 -8.87 -19.45
C ILE A 104 2.98 -8.07 -18.20
N TRP A 105 2.00 -8.54 -17.43
CA TRP A 105 1.41 -7.76 -16.31
C TRP A 105 1.42 -8.55 -14.99
N PRO A 106 2.45 -8.41 -14.14
CA PRO A 106 2.45 -8.98 -12.80
C PRO A 106 1.27 -8.47 -11.95
N VAL A 107 0.85 -9.29 -10.98
CA VAL A 107 -0.28 -9.02 -10.08
C VAL A 107 -0.15 -7.66 -9.40
N SER A 108 1.08 -7.24 -9.06
CA SER A 108 1.38 -5.91 -8.50
C SER A 108 0.94 -4.75 -9.40
N ILE A 109 1.01 -4.87 -10.74
CA ILE A 109 0.51 -3.82 -11.64
C ILE A 109 -1.01 -3.78 -11.64
N ILE A 110 -1.67 -4.94 -11.58
CA ILE A 110 -3.13 -5.00 -11.49
C ILE A 110 -3.59 -4.35 -10.19
N ILE A 111 -2.94 -4.64 -9.06
CA ILE A 111 -3.22 -4.01 -7.76
C ILE A 111 -3.04 -2.49 -7.84
N VAL A 112 -1.99 -2.02 -8.51
CA VAL A 112 -1.75 -0.57 -8.71
C VAL A 112 -2.82 0.07 -9.61
N CYS A 113 -3.26 -0.59 -10.69
CA CYS A 113 -4.35 -0.08 -11.53
C CYS A 113 -5.69 -0.04 -10.78
N PHE A 114 -5.97 -1.04 -9.94
CA PHE A 114 -7.15 -1.04 -9.06
C PHE A 114 -7.05 0.02 -7.97
N HIS A 115 -5.87 0.22 -7.39
CA HIS A 115 -5.57 1.31 -6.47
C HIS A 115 -5.87 2.67 -7.11
N LEU A 116 -5.42 2.87 -8.36
CA LEU A 116 -5.67 4.09 -9.12
C LEU A 116 -7.18 4.35 -9.27
N ILE A 117 -7.99 3.32 -9.57
CA ILE A 117 -9.44 3.46 -9.77
C ILE A 117 -10.20 3.74 -8.47
N ILE A 118 -9.81 3.11 -7.36
CA ILE A 118 -10.48 3.29 -6.05
C ILE A 118 -10.10 4.63 -5.42
N PHE A 119 -8.82 5.01 -5.46
CA PHE A 119 -8.33 6.22 -4.80
C PHE A 119 -8.49 7.49 -5.65
N LEU A 120 -8.44 7.43 -7.00
CA LEU A 120 -8.75 8.61 -7.84
C LEU A 120 -10.22 9.06 -7.71
N ARG A 121 -11.14 8.16 -7.32
CA ARG A 121 -12.55 8.52 -7.19
C ARG A 121 -12.81 9.43 -5.99
N ASP A 122 -12.05 9.26 -4.90
CA ASP A 122 -12.34 9.90 -3.62
C ASP A 122 -11.27 10.92 -3.18
N TRP A 123 -10.05 10.92 -3.76
CA TRP A 123 -8.92 11.73 -3.26
C TRP A 123 -8.04 12.34 -4.38
N ILE A 124 -8.30 13.59 -4.75
CA ILE A 124 -7.57 14.31 -5.82
C ILE A 124 -6.28 15.03 -5.34
N HIS A 125 -5.94 15.03 -4.05
CA HIS A 125 -4.82 15.85 -3.56
C HIS A 125 -3.59 15.02 -3.14
N TYR A 126 -2.54 15.12 -3.97
CA TYR A 126 -1.13 14.73 -3.76
C TYR A 126 -0.85 13.28 -3.35
N TYR A 127 -1.01 12.33 -4.28
CA TYR A 127 -0.41 11.00 -4.18
C TYR A 127 0.94 10.96 -4.90
N ILE A 128 2.00 10.54 -4.20
CA ILE A 128 3.24 10.09 -4.82
C ILE A 128 3.10 8.58 -5.02
N LEU A 129 2.84 8.16 -6.27
CA LEU A 129 2.78 6.75 -6.63
C LEU A 129 4.20 6.24 -6.88
N MET A 130 4.68 5.31 -6.04
CA MET A 130 6.00 4.69 -6.24
C MET A 130 5.82 3.26 -6.75
N LEU A 131 6.11 3.06 -8.04
CA LEU A 131 6.11 1.74 -8.68
C LEU A 131 7.41 1.00 -8.35
N ILE A 132 7.33 -0.05 -7.54
CA ILE A 132 8.40 -1.06 -7.43
C ILE A 132 7.94 -2.26 -8.26
N SER A 133 8.04 -2.16 -9.58
CA SER A 133 7.78 -3.29 -10.48
C SER A 133 9.07 -4.03 -10.78
N SER A 134 9.02 -5.36 -10.78
CA SER A 134 10.10 -6.23 -11.21
C SER A 134 10.66 -5.80 -12.57
N VAL A 135 11.86 -5.23 -12.60
CA VAL A 135 12.78 -5.53 -13.70
C VAL A 135 13.41 -6.86 -13.31
N ARG A 136 12.83 -7.97 -13.78
CA ARG A 136 13.56 -9.24 -13.83
C ARG A 136 14.75 -9.00 -14.75
N VAL A 137 15.90 -8.73 -14.14
CA VAL A 137 17.18 -8.85 -14.84
C VAL A 137 17.36 -10.35 -15.08
N HIS A 138 17.03 -10.78 -16.29
CA HIS A 138 17.49 -12.07 -16.82
C HIS A 138 18.96 -11.98 -17.18
#